data_AF-A0A410TTR4-F1
#
_entry.id   AF-A0A410TTR4-F1
#
_cell.length_a   1.000
_cell.length_b   1.000
_cell.length_c   1.000
_cell.angle_alpha   90.00
_cell.angle_beta   90.00
_cell.angle_gamma   90.00
#
_symmetry.space_group_name_H-M   'P 1'
#
loop_
_entity.id
_entity.type
_entity.pdbx_description
1 polymer ?
#
loop_
_entity_poly.entity_id
_entity_poly.type
_entity_poly.pdbx_seq_one_letter_code
_entity_poly.pdbx_strand_id
1 'polypeptide(L)'
;MKRAAERWYVATGDEGWTYLDAHDLRRTQGGHLPWDCGVLLVVAMSRGDWEDWPTFRDSYLGEMSPAVAERERGKISFASGGRKEDSDPGPVFCLTVETAPPY
;
A
#
# COMPACT_ATOMS: atom_id res chain seq x y z
N MET A 1 11.53 -13.43 22.70
CA MET A 1 10.92 -12.30 21.96
C MET A 1 9.48 -12.16 22.42
N LYS A 2 9.10 -11.07 23.11
CA LYS A 2 7.67 -10.78 23.36
C LYS A 2 7.01 -10.31 22.07
N ARG A 3 5.79 -10.78 21.79
CA ARG A 3 5.05 -10.36 20.58
C ARG A 3 4.74 -8.86 20.68
N ALA A 4 4.58 -8.18 19.54
CA ALA A 4 4.34 -6.73 19.53
C ALA A 4 3.11 -6.34 20.35
N ALA A 5 2.03 -7.12 20.23
CA ALA A 5 0.81 -6.97 21.00
C ALA A 5 1.02 -7.03 22.53
N GLU A 6 1.84 -7.96 23.03
CA GLU A 6 2.16 -8.08 24.46
C GLU A 6 2.90 -6.85 25.00
N ARG A 7 3.77 -6.24 24.18
CA ARG A 7 4.46 -4.99 24.57
C ARG A 7 3.48 -3.84 24.69
N TRP A 8 2.52 -3.75 23.77
CA TRP A 8 1.49 -2.72 23.80
C TRP A 8 0.50 -2.92 24.95
N TYR A 9 0.07 -4.16 25.21
CA TYR A 9 -0.74 -4.48 26.39
C TYR A 9 -0.07 -4.01 27.69
N VAL A 10 1.22 -4.31 27.88
CA VAL A 10 1.97 -3.84 29.06
C VAL A 10 2.07 -2.32 29.13
N ALA A 11 2.16 -1.63 27.99
CA ALA A 11 2.31 -0.18 27.94
C ALA A 11 0.98 0.57 28.14
N THR A 12 -0.13 0.04 27.63
CA THR A 12 -1.43 0.73 27.62
C THR A 12 -2.43 0.19 28.64
N GLY A 13 -2.26 -1.06 29.09
CA GLY A 13 -3.25 -1.77 29.91
C GLY A 13 -4.54 -2.12 29.18
N ASP A 14 -4.58 -1.97 27.85
CA ASP A 14 -5.78 -2.22 27.04
C ASP A 14 -5.87 -3.70 26.65
N GLU A 15 -6.85 -4.41 27.22
CA GLU A 15 -7.09 -5.83 26.94
C GLU A 15 -7.33 -6.14 25.45
N GLY A 16 -7.73 -5.15 24.64
CA GLY A 16 -7.87 -5.26 23.19
C GLY A 16 -6.60 -5.71 22.48
N TRP A 17 -5.43 -5.54 23.08
CA TRP A 17 -4.17 -6.09 22.54
C TRP A 17 -4.03 -7.61 22.73
N THR A 18 -4.90 -8.27 23.49
CA THR A 18 -4.79 -9.71 23.82
C THR A 18 -5.69 -10.61 22.98
N TYR A 19 -6.66 -10.03 22.27
CA TYR A 19 -7.61 -10.75 21.42
C TYR A 19 -7.76 -10.05 20.08
N LEU A 20 -8.30 -10.78 19.10
CA LEU A 20 -8.75 -10.19 17.84
C LEU A 20 -10.26 -9.95 17.93
N ASP A 21 -10.70 -8.80 17.47
CA ASP A 21 -12.13 -8.52 17.33
C ASP A 21 -12.59 -8.57 15.85
N ALA A 22 -13.90 -8.36 15.64
CA ALA A 22 -14.47 -8.35 14.30
C ALA A 22 -13.90 -7.23 13.42
N HIS A 23 -13.47 -6.11 14.03
CA HIS A 23 -12.88 -4.98 13.32
C HIS A 23 -11.46 -5.29 12.84
N ASP A 24 -10.68 -6.05 13.61
CA ASP A 24 -9.35 -6.51 13.17
C ASP A 24 -9.46 -7.40 11.93
N LEU A 25 -10.42 -8.33 11.92
CA LEU A 25 -10.70 -9.15 10.74
C LEU A 25 -11.14 -8.28 9.56
N ARG A 26 -11.97 -7.26 9.81
CA ARG A 26 -12.43 -6.30 8.79
C ARG A 26 -11.25 -5.50 8.21
N ARG A 27 -10.25 -5.15 9.03
CA ARG A 27 -9.00 -4.51 8.55
C ARG A 27 -8.14 -5.44 7.72
N THR A 28 -8.01 -6.71 8.11
CA THR A 28 -7.30 -7.71 7.29
C THR A 28 -7.96 -7.89 5.93
N GLN A 29 -9.30 -7.95 5.89
CA GLN A 29 -10.03 -8.07 4.62
C GLN A 29 -9.91 -6.82 3.75
N GLY A 30 -10.03 -5.63 4.34
CA GLY A 30 -10.02 -4.36 3.60
C GLY A 30 -8.64 -3.91 3.12
N GLY A 31 -7.58 -4.26 3.86
CA GLY A 31 -6.20 -3.92 3.51
C GLY A 31 -5.39 -5.11 3.03
N HIS A 32 -5.07 -6.05 3.91
CA HIS A 32 -4.09 -7.10 3.66
C HIS A 32 -4.40 -7.95 2.41
N LEU A 33 -5.67 -8.31 2.20
CA LEU A 33 -6.05 -9.12 1.02
C LEU A 33 -5.78 -8.39 -0.31
N PRO A 34 -6.22 -7.12 -0.51
CA PRO A 34 -5.81 -6.35 -1.68
C PRO A 34 -4.30 -6.12 -1.81
N TRP A 35 -3.64 -5.68 -0.74
CA TRP A 35 -2.26 -5.16 -0.79
C TRP A 35 -1.22 -6.26 -0.90
N ASP A 36 -1.33 -7.30 -0.07
CA ASP A 36 -0.29 -8.29 0.09
C ASP A 36 -0.61 -9.60 -0.65
N CYS A 37 -1.90 -9.88 -0.87
CA CYS A 37 -2.35 -11.09 -1.55
C CYS A 37 -2.83 -10.85 -2.99
N GLY A 38 -2.92 -9.61 -3.46
CA GLY A 38 -3.35 -9.27 -4.81
C GLY A 38 -4.83 -9.59 -5.10
N VAL A 39 -5.66 -9.68 -4.06
CA VAL A 39 -7.10 -9.91 -4.22
C VAL A 39 -7.75 -8.66 -4.81
N LEU A 40 -8.57 -8.85 -5.86
CA LEU A 40 -9.28 -7.73 -6.47
C LEU A 40 -10.18 -7.03 -5.44
N LEU A 41 -10.16 -5.71 -5.46
CA LEU A 41 -10.84 -4.88 -4.48
C LEU A 41 -12.35 -5.14 -4.34
N VAL A 42 -13.02 -5.36 -5.47
CA VAL A 42 -14.46 -5.71 -5.49
C VAL A 42 -14.73 -7.06 -4.81
N VAL A 43 -13.80 -8.01 -4.92
CA VAL A 43 -13.90 -9.33 -4.25
C VAL A 43 -13.66 -9.18 -2.75
N ALA A 44 -12.67 -8.36 -2.36
CA ALA A 44 -12.41 -8.06 -0.96
C ALA A 44 -13.63 -7.38 -0.30
N MET A 45 -14.28 -6.45 -0.99
CA MET A 45 -15.51 -5.81 -0.53
C MET A 45 -16.67 -6.80 -0.39
N SER A 46 -16.93 -7.63 -1.41
CA SER A 46 -18.01 -8.63 -1.37
C SER A 46 -17.83 -9.64 -0.24
N ARG A 47 -16.59 -10.09 0.01
CA ARG A 47 -16.30 -11.04 1.09
C ARG A 47 -16.40 -10.40 2.49
N GLY A 48 -16.12 -9.11 2.59
CA GLY A 48 -16.17 -8.35 3.84
C GLY A 48 -17.49 -7.64 4.11
N ASP A 49 -18.51 -7.93 3.30
CA ASP A 49 -19.83 -7.31 3.39
C ASP A 49 -19.75 -5.77 3.39
N TRP A 50 -18.97 -5.25 2.43
CA TRP A 50 -18.83 -3.82 2.18
C TRP A 50 -19.74 -3.42 1.02
N GLU A 51 -20.80 -2.70 1.33
CA GLU A 51 -21.73 -2.17 0.32
C GLU A 51 -21.34 -0.75 -0.14
N ASP A 52 -20.72 0.04 0.75
CA ASP A 52 -20.39 1.43 0.48
C ASP A 52 -18.93 1.61 0.00
N TRP A 53 -18.79 1.82 -1.31
CA TRP A 53 -17.50 2.06 -1.96
C TRP A 53 -16.75 3.29 -1.43
N PRO A 54 -17.36 4.48 -1.33
CA PRO A 54 -16.71 5.66 -0.76
C PRO A 54 -16.07 5.40 0.61
N THR A 55 -16.82 4.83 1.57
CA THR A 55 -16.28 4.54 2.91
C THR A 55 -15.16 3.52 2.87
N PHE A 56 -15.30 2.45 2.07
CA PHE A 56 -14.26 1.43 1.94
C PHE A 56 -12.96 2.04 1.39
N ARG A 57 -13.05 2.82 0.32
CA ARG A 57 -11.91 3.51 -0.30
C ARG A 57 -11.24 4.45 0.69
N ASP A 58 -12.02 5.27 1.39
CA ASP A 58 -11.45 6.26 2.30
C ASP A 58 -10.83 5.60 3.55
N SER A 59 -11.33 4.44 3.97
CA SER A 59 -10.82 3.69 5.13
C SER A 59 -9.55 2.88 4.84
N TYR A 60 -9.41 2.32 3.64
CA TYR A 60 -8.34 1.34 3.33
C TYR A 60 -7.44 1.72 2.15
N LEU A 61 -7.86 2.66 1.30
CA LEU A 61 -7.14 3.09 0.10
C LEU A 61 -6.66 4.54 0.16
N GLY A 62 -6.67 5.18 1.33
CA GLY A 62 -6.22 6.57 1.49
C GLY A 62 -4.83 6.83 0.91
N GLU A 63 -3.92 5.85 1.03
CA GLU A 63 -2.56 5.91 0.46
C GLU A 63 -2.49 5.88 -1.07
N MET A 64 -3.56 5.43 -1.74
CA MET A 64 -3.72 5.45 -3.20
C MET A 64 -4.47 6.68 -3.71
N SER A 65 -4.86 7.61 -2.84
CA SER A 65 -5.56 8.81 -3.29
C SER A 65 -4.68 9.61 -4.26
N PRO A 66 -5.27 10.28 -5.29
CA PRO A 66 -4.51 11.12 -6.21
C PRO A 66 -3.65 12.17 -5.48
N ALA A 67 -4.12 12.68 -4.34
CA ALA A 67 -3.38 13.62 -3.50
C ALA A 67 -2.14 12.98 -2.87
N VAL A 68 -2.23 11.74 -2.38
CA VAL A 68 -1.06 11.02 -1.86
C VAL A 68 -0.11 10.65 -3.01
N ALA A 69 -0.63 10.19 -4.15
CA ALA A 69 0.18 9.90 -5.32
C ALA A 69 0.99 11.12 -5.81
N GLU A 70 0.38 12.32 -5.82
CA GLU A 70 1.06 13.56 -6.18
C GLU A 70 2.12 13.96 -5.14
N ARG A 71 1.81 13.82 -3.84
CA ARG A 71 2.78 14.01 -2.77
C ARG A 71 3.99 13.07 -2.91
N GLU A 72 3.76 11.79 -3.19
CA GLU A 72 4.83 10.81 -3.38
C GLU A 72 5.64 11.10 -4.65
N ARG A 73 4.97 11.49 -5.75
CA ARG A 73 5.64 11.93 -6.99
C ARG A 73 6.57 13.11 -6.73
N GLY A 74 6.16 14.07 -5.90
CA GLY A 74 6.99 15.21 -5.52
C GLY A 74 8.29 14.85 -4.79
N LYS A 75 8.39 13.66 -4.19
CA LYS A 75 9.62 13.17 -3.54
C LYS A 75 10.66 12.63 -4.53
N ILE A 76 10.24 12.32 -5.75
CA ILE A 76 11.09 11.68 -6.76
C ILE A 76 11.55 12.77 -7.74
N SER A 77 12.82 13.16 -7.65
CA SER A 77 13.41 14.26 -8.44
C SER A 77 13.22 14.11 -9.95
N PHE A 78 13.27 12.88 -10.47
CA PHE A 78 13.05 12.60 -11.90
C PHE A 78 11.57 12.66 -12.31
N ALA A 79 10.64 12.28 -11.42
CA ALA A 79 9.20 12.23 -11.73
C ALA A 79 8.47 13.55 -11.50
N SER A 80 9.14 14.53 -10.89
CA SER A 80 8.58 15.83 -10.49
C SER A 80 8.77 16.95 -11.54
N GLY A 81 9.18 16.60 -12.77
CA GLY A 81 9.17 17.52 -13.92
C GLY A 81 10.18 18.68 -13.87
N GLY A 82 10.92 18.82 -12.77
CA GLY A 82 12.02 19.77 -12.68
C GLY A 82 13.22 19.25 -13.47
N ARG A 83 13.36 19.70 -14.72
CA ARG A 83 14.62 19.56 -15.46
C ARG A 83 15.68 20.38 -14.71
N LYS A 84 16.39 19.76 -13.77
CA LYS A 84 17.69 20.28 -13.37
C LYS A 84 18.61 20.10 -14.57
N GLU A 85 19.09 21.20 -15.12
CA GLU A 85 20.29 21.20 -15.97
C GLU A 85 21.48 20.78 -15.10
N ASP A 86 21.54 19.50 -14.72
CA ASP A 86 22.74 18.89 -14.19
C ASP A 86 23.43 18.22 -15.38
N SER A 87 24.56 18.81 -15.79
CA SER A 87 25.47 18.30 -16.83
C SER A 87 26.26 17.06 -16.37
N ASP A 88 25.62 16.13 -15.68
CA ASP A 88 26.24 14.88 -15.22
C ASP A 88 25.49 13.67 -15.82
N PRO A 89 26.10 12.90 -16.74
CA PRO A 89 25.47 11.75 -17.34
C PRO A 89 25.51 10.59 -16.33
N GLY A 90 24.60 10.63 -15.34
CA GLY A 90 24.29 9.49 -14.50
C GLY A 90 23.88 8.26 -15.34
N PRO A 91 23.92 7.05 -14.78
CA PRO A 91 23.80 5.82 -15.55
C PRO A 91 22.47 5.77 -16.29
N VAL A 92 22.54 5.80 -17.62
CA VAL A 92 21.41 5.56 -18.50
C VAL A 92 21.02 4.10 -18.35
N PHE A 93 19.89 3.84 -17.69
CA PHE A 93 19.27 2.52 -17.71
C PHE A 93 18.71 2.26 -19.12
N CYS A 94 19.55 1.68 -19.98
CA CYS A 94 19.11 1.08 -21.23
C CYS A 94 18.44 -0.26 -20.91
N LEU A 95 17.11 -0.30 -21.00
CA LEU A 95 16.38 -1.56 -21.00
C LEU A 95 16.77 -2.33 -22.27
N THR A 96 17.66 -3.30 -22.14
CA THR A 96 18.00 -4.20 -23.24
C THR A 96 16.83 -5.15 -23.44
N VAL A 97 15.95 -4.82 -24.37
CA VAL A 97 14.97 -5.79 -24.90
C VAL A 97 15.76 -6.78 -25.75
N GLU A 98 16.08 -7.93 -25.18
CA GLU A 98 16.54 -9.08 -25.95
C GLU A 98 15.33 -9.63 -26.73
N THR A 99 15.19 -9.20 -27.99
CA THR A 99 14.32 -9.89 -28.94
C THR A 99 14.98 -11.20 -29.35
N ALA A 100 14.36 -12.32 -28.99
CA ALA A 100 14.75 -13.64 -29.49
C ALA A 100 14.69 -13.66 -31.03
N PRO A 101 15.67 -14.31 -31.71
CA PRO A 101 15.71 -14.35 -33.17
C PRO A 101 14.52 -15.15 -33.73
N PRO A 102 13.94 -14.73 -34.87
CA PRO A 102 12.99 -15.56 -35.59
C PRO A 102 13.72 -16.79 -36.14
N TYR A 103 13.10 -17.96 -35.97
CA TYR A 103 13.53 -19.24 -36.53
C TYR A 103 13.73 -19.17 -38.05
#